data_AF-A0A7S3IG31-F1
#
_entry.id   AF-A0A7S3IG31-F1
#
_cell.length_a   1.000
_cell.length_b   1.000
_cell.length_c   1.000
_cell.angle_alpha   90.00
_cell.angle_beta   90.00
_cell.angle_gamma   90.00
#
_symmetry.space_group_name_H-M   'P 1'
#
loop_
_entity.id
_entity.type
_entity.pdbx_description
1 polymer ?
#
loop_
_entity_poly.entity_id
_entity_poly.type
_entity_poly.pdbx_seq_one_letter_code
_entity_poly.pdbx_strand_id
1 'polypeptide(L)'
;MSPKIGQLEQLKKLKVNHNEIEKIPESIGNCEELEYLSIQGNRFASFPCSFIKFSNLKELSLEWFTFAQPMKNETISRKTPEGTKDIESLMVLCNLLIKHKMKECALITFLENYSEENYDQ
;
A
#
# COMPACT_ATOMS: atom_id res chain seq x y z
N MET A 1 -11.26 -2.06 -4.23
CA MET A 1 -12.01 -0.97 -3.57
C MET A 1 -12.61 -0.05 -4.65
N SER A 2 -13.78 0.56 -4.42
CA SER A 2 -14.43 1.45 -5.40
C SER A 2 -13.74 2.82 -5.47
N PRO A 3 -13.54 3.42 -6.66
CA PRO A 3 -13.04 4.79 -6.80
C PRO A 3 -13.92 5.87 -6.13
N LYS A 4 -15.18 5.56 -5.83
CA LYS A 4 -16.08 6.48 -5.13
C LYS A 4 -15.61 6.84 -3.71
N ILE A 5 -14.66 6.09 -3.14
CA ILE A 5 -14.02 6.44 -1.86
C ILE A 5 -13.50 7.88 -1.85
N GLY A 6 -12.99 8.37 -2.98
CA GLY A 6 -12.47 9.73 -3.12
C GLY A 6 -13.51 10.85 -3.07
N GLN A 7 -14.80 10.52 -2.99
CA GLN A 7 -15.87 11.49 -2.75
C GLN A 7 -16.05 11.78 -1.25
N LEU A 8 -15.45 10.97 -0.37
CA LEU A 8 -15.49 11.15 1.07
C LEU A 8 -14.34 12.07 1.51
N GLU A 9 -14.32 13.31 1.02
CA GLU A 9 -13.22 14.27 1.26
C GLU A 9 -12.99 14.56 2.76
N GLN A 10 -14.04 14.42 3.57
CA GLN A 10 -14.02 14.61 5.02
C GLN A 10 -13.71 13.32 5.81
N LEU A 11 -13.33 12.24 5.13
CA LEU A 11 -13.06 10.95 5.77
C LEU A 11 -11.79 11.02 6.63
N LYS A 12 -11.96 10.84 7.94
CA LYS A 12 -10.83 10.88 8.90
C LYS A 12 -10.26 9.53 9.25
N LYS A 13 -11.06 8.47 9.19
CA LYS A 13 -10.64 7.11 9.58
C LYS A 13 -11.19 6.10 8.59
N LEU A 14 -10.31 5.28 8.04
CA LEU A 14 -10.66 4.18 7.17
C LEU A 14 -10.04 2.89 7.72
N LYS A 15 -10.91 1.93 8.05
CA LYS A 15 -10.53 0.58 8.47
C LYS A 15 -11.21 -0.41 7.54
N VAL A 16 -10.44 -1.13 6.74
CA VAL A 16 -10.94 -2.16 5.82
C VAL A 16 -10.10 -3.42 5.91
N ASN A 17 -9.70 -3.78 7.14
CA ASN A 17 -8.86 -4.95 7.39
C ASN A 17 -9.57 -6.25 7.01
N HIS A 18 -8.80 -7.25 6.61
CA HIS A 18 -9.25 -8.61 6.32
C HIS A 18 -10.36 -8.67 5.25
N ASN A 19 -10.19 -7.90 4.17
CA ASN A 19 -11.05 -7.96 2.99
C ASN A 19 -10.27 -8.51 1.79
N GLU A 20 -10.95 -8.69 0.66
CA GLU A 20 -10.31 -9.14 -0.59
C GLU A 20 -9.96 -7.95 -1.50
N ILE A 21 -9.50 -6.82 -0.95
CA ILE A 21 -9.19 -5.64 -1.77
C ILE A 21 -7.91 -5.91 -2.55
N GLU A 22 -8.04 -6.11 -3.86
CA GLU A 22 -6.90 -6.31 -4.77
C GLU A 22 -6.28 -5.00 -5.28
N LYS A 23 -7.04 -3.91 -5.26
CA LYS A 23 -6.60 -2.61 -5.78
C LYS A 23 -7.14 -1.47 -4.93
N ILE A 24 -6.24 -0.53 -4.62
CA ILE A 24 -6.54 0.75 -3.99
C ILE A 24 -6.58 1.82 -5.10
N PRO A 25 -7.69 2.55 -5.29
CA PRO A 25 -7.82 3.52 -6.36
C PRO A 25 -7.04 4.81 -6.07
N GLU A 26 -6.50 5.46 -7.11
CA GLU A 26 -5.85 6.79 -7.02
C GLU A 26 -6.75 7.87 -6.41
N SER A 27 -8.08 7.74 -6.52
CA SER A 27 -9.02 8.68 -5.92
C SER A 27 -8.99 8.68 -4.39
N ILE A 28 -8.41 7.67 -3.75
CA ILE A 28 -8.27 7.65 -2.29
C ILE A 28 -7.48 8.85 -1.77
N GLY A 29 -6.54 9.40 -2.57
CA GLY A 29 -5.78 10.59 -2.18
C GLY A 29 -6.60 11.89 -2.11
N ASN A 30 -7.86 11.87 -2.52
CA ASN A 30 -8.78 12.99 -2.29
C ASN A 30 -9.29 13.04 -0.82
N CYS A 31 -9.09 11.97 -0.04
CA CYS A 31 -9.41 11.96 1.39
C CYS A 31 -8.27 12.64 2.18
N GLU A 32 -8.03 13.93 1.95
CA GLU A 32 -6.88 14.65 2.54
C GLU A 32 -6.98 14.81 4.07
N GLU A 33 -8.21 14.74 4.60
CA GLU A 33 -8.51 14.75 6.04
C GLU A 33 -8.25 13.39 6.72
N LEU A 34 -7.77 12.39 6.00
CA LEU A 34 -7.55 11.05 6.54
C LEU A 34 -6.42 11.05 7.57
N GLU A 35 -6.76 10.72 8.82
CA GLU A 35 -5.86 10.66 9.96
C GLU A 35 -5.42 9.23 10.27
N TYR A 36 -6.28 8.24 9.99
CA TYR A 36 -6.04 6.83 10.30
C TYR A 36 -6.42 5.96 9.10
N LEU A 37 -5.46 5.17 8.62
CA LEU A 37 -5.68 4.19 7.56
C LEU A 37 -5.19 2.82 8.01
N SER A 38 -6.10 1.84 8.09
CA SER A 38 -5.74 0.44 8.29
C SER A 38 -6.38 -0.41 7.20
N ILE A 39 -5.52 -1.13 6.50
CA ILE A 39 -5.85 -1.93 5.32
C ILE A 39 -5.18 -3.30 5.39
N GLN A 40 -4.91 -3.78 6.60
CA GLN A 40 -4.24 -5.06 6.88
C GLN A 40 -5.01 -6.24 6.30
N GLY A 41 -4.32 -7.31 5.91
CA GLY A 41 -4.98 -8.54 5.46
C GLY A 41 -5.84 -8.37 4.20
N ASN A 42 -5.41 -7.51 3.27
CA ASN A 42 -5.99 -7.40 1.92
C ASN A 42 -5.07 -8.03 0.86
N ARG A 43 -5.46 -7.98 -0.41
CA ARG A 43 -4.75 -8.60 -1.55
C ARG A 43 -4.11 -7.59 -2.51
N PHE A 44 -3.93 -6.34 -2.09
CA PHE A 44 -3.37 -5.32 -2.98
C PHE A 44 -1.86 -5.46 -3.09
N ALA A 45 -1.34 -5.42 -4.32
CA ALA A 45 0.09 -5.55 -4.58
C ALA A 45 0.84 -4.20 -4.59
N SER A 46 0.11 -3.09 -4.75
CA SER A 46 0.72 -1.77 -4.94
C SER A 46 -0.04 -0.66 -4.24
N PHE A 47 0.67 0.41 -3.89
CA PHE A 47 0.10 1.64 -3.35
C PHE A 47 -0.01 2.69 -4.46
N PRO A 48 -1.14 3.43 -4.55
CA PRO A 48 -1.28 4.50 -5.53
C PRO A 48 -0.41 5.70 -5.16
N CYS A 49 0.10 6.40 -6.17
CA CYS A 49 0.94 7.59 -5.98
C CYS A 49 0.20 8.68 -5.19
N SER A 50 -1.13 8.72 -5.29
CA SER A 50 -2.00 9.64 -4.56
C SER A 50 -1.87 9.57 -3.04
N PHE A 51 -1.31 8.50 -2.44
CA PHE A 51 -1.11 8.45 -0.99
C PHE A 51 -0.26 9.62 -0.47
N ILE A 52 0.63 10.17 -1.30
CA ILE A 52 1.45 11.35 -0.96
C ILE A 52 0.61 12.55 -0.50
N LYS A 53 -0.66 12.62 -0.92
CA LYS A 53 -1.60 13.68 -0.59
C LYS A 53 -2.15 13.63 0.82
N PHE A 54 -2.04 12.50 1.53
CA PHE A 54 -2.51 12.41 2.91
C PHE A 54 -1.64 13.28 3.81
N SER A 55 -1.99 14.56 3.97
CA SER A 55 -1.25 15.54 4.77
C SER A 55 -1.54 15.38 6.26
N ASN A 56 -2.71 14.85 6.61
CA ASN A 56 -3.16 14.67 7.98
C ASN A 56 -2.96 13.26 8.55
N LEU A 57 -2.34 12.34 7.80
CA LEU A 57 -2.18 10.95 8.25
C LEU A 57 -1.30 10.88 9.49
N LYS A 58 -1.82 10.23 10.54
CA LYS A 58 -1.13 10.04 11.82
C LYS A 58 -0.77 8.58 12.03
N GLU A 59 -1.59 7.68 11.52
CA GLU A 59 -1.39 6.24 11.66
C GLU A 59 -1.71 5.52 10.36
N LEU A 60 -0.73 4.73 9.90
CA LEU A 60 -0.84 3.86 8.75
C LEU A 60 -0.51 2.43 9.22
N SER A 61 -1.50 1.56 9.10
CA SER A 61 -1.41 0.16 9.51
C SER A 61 -1.52 -0.72 8.26
N LEU A 62 -0.36 -1.30 7.92
CA LEU A 62 -0.15 -2.24 6.83
C LEU A 62 0.34 -3.54 7.47
N GLU A 63 -0.27 -4.67 7.14
CA GLU A 63 0.23 -5.97 7.56
C GLU A 63 -0.07 -6.93 6.43
N TRP A 64 1.00 -7.54 5.91
CA TRP A 64 0.97 -8.54 4.86
C TRP A 64 1.03 -9.91 5.52
N PHE A 65 0.03 -10.76 5.28
CA PHE A 65 0.24 -12.19 5.46
C PHE A 65 0.94 -12.70 4.20
N THR A 66 2.18 -13.14 4.39
CA THR A 66 2.84 -14.22 3.64
C THR A 66 2.67 -14.17 2.12
N PHE A 67 3.76 -13.94 1.40
CA PHE A 67 3.89 -14.22 -0.04
C PHE A 67 3.62 -15.70 -0.44
N ALA A 68 3.02 -16.51 0.43
CA ALA A 68 2.69 -17.92 0.25
C ALA A 68 1.31 -18.15 -0.39
N GLN A 69 0.97 -17.38 -1.42
CA GLN A 69 0.22 -17.96 -2.53
C GLN A 69 1.08 -17.73 -3.77
N PRO A 70 1.63 -18.78 -4.41
CA PRO A 70 2.36 -18.59 -5.65
C PRO A 70 1.43 -17.82 -6.58
N MET A 71 1.92 -16.66 -7.05
CA MET A 71 1.26 -15.87 -8.07
C MET A 71 0.77 -16.86 -9.13
N LYS A 72 -0.56 -16.96 -9.28
CA LYS A 72 -1.13 -17.88 -10.28
C LYS A 72 -0.43 -17.54 -11.59
N ASN A 73 0.27 -18.53 -12.13
CA ASN A 73 0.94 -18.49 -13.43
C ASN A 73 -0.07 -18.06 -14.51
N GLU A 74 -0.32 -16.76 -14.65
CA GLU A 74 -0.99 -16.21 -15.81
C GLU A 74 0.09 -16.03 -16.86
N THR A 75 0.02 -16.92 -17.84
CA THR A 75 0.83 -17.01 -19.05
C THR A 75 1.34 -15.63 -19.49
N ILE A 76 2.66 -15.49 -19.46
CA ILE A 76 3.44 -14.35 -19.93
C ILE A 76 2.91 -13.92 -21.31
N SER A 77 2.05 -12.90 -21.30
CA SER A 77 1.62 -12.18 -22.49
C SER A 77 1.68 -10.70 -22.17
N ARG A 78 2.93 -10.20 -22.22
CA ARG A 78 3.30 -8.81 -22.46
C ARG A 78 2.43 -7.78 -21.73
N LYS A 79 2.80 -7.36 -20.50
CA LYS A 79 2.51 -5.99 -20.00
C LYS A 79 3.18 -5.71 -18.64
N THR A 80 3.94 -4.61 -18.62
CA THR A 80 4.55 -3.91 -17.47
C THR A 80 5.71 -4.61 -16.75
N PRO A 81 6.82 -3.92 -16.44
CA PRO A 81 7.85 -4.47 -15.57
C PRO A 81 7.26 -4.54 -14.16
N GLU A 82 6.83 -5.71 -13.71
CA GLU A 82 6.18 -5.89 -12.41
C GLU A 82 7.05 -5.36 -11.26
N GLY A 83 8.37 -5.57 -11.32
CA GLY A 83 9.31 -4.98 -10.36
C GLY A 83 9.39 -3.44 -10.33
N THR A 84 8.89 -2.71 -11.35
CA THR A 84 8.80 -1.24 -11.27
C THR A 84 7.67 -0.76 -10.37
N LYS A 85 6.56 -1.50 -10.28
CA LYS A 85 5.42 -1.14 -9.41
C LYS A 85 5.76 -1.35 -7.94
N ASP A 86 6.61 -2.32 -7.65
CA ASP A 86 7.10 -2.59 -6.30
C ASP A 86 8.04 -1.48 -5.85
N ILE A 87 8.96 -1.03 -6.73
CA ILE A 87 9.86 0.10 -6.47
C ILE A 87 9.09 1.42 -6.31
N GLU A 88 8.07 1.69 -7.13
CA GLU A 88 7.23 2.89 -6.98
C GLU A 88 6.43 2.88 -5.68
N SER A 89 5.83 1.73 -5.34
CA SER A 89 5.11 1.52 -4.07
C SER A 89 6.05 1.74 -2.87
N LEU A 90 7.28 1.23 -2.96
CA LEU A 90 8.38 1.47 -2.03
C LEU A 90 8.67 2.95 -1.85
N MET A 91 8.87 3.68 -2.96
CA MET A 91 9.15 5.12 -2.91
C MET A 91 8.01 5.90 -2.26
N VAL A 92 6.76 5.54 -2.57
CA VAL A 92 5.57 6.18 -1.97
C VAL A 92 5.53 5.95 -0.46
N LEU A 93 5.76 4.71 -0.01
CA LEU A 93 5.81 4.39 1.42
C LEU A 93 6.96 5.10 2.13
N CYS A 94 8.16 5.09 1.57
CA CYS A 94 9.31 5.81 2.11
C CYS A 94 9.02 7.31 2.25
N ASN A 95 8.45 7.94 1.23
CA ASN A 95 8.07 9.34 1.28
C ASN A 95 7.04 9.63 2.37
N LEU A 96 6.03 8.77 2.54
CA LEU A 96 5.05 8.89 3.61
C LEU A 96 5.68 8.76 5.00
N LEU A 97 6.54 7.77 5.18
CA LEU A 97 7.19 7.50 6.46
C LEU A 97 8.08 8.69 6.88
N ILE A 98 8.86 9.22 5.95
CA ILE A 98 9.68 10.43 6.16
C ILE A 98 8.80 11.63 6.47
N LYS A 99 7.77 11.88 5.65
CA LYS A 99 6.87 13.04 5.79
C LYS A 99 6.14 13.06 7.14
N HIS A 100 5.71 11.91 7.62
CA HIS A 100 4.86 11.80 8.81
C HIS A 100 5.59 11.38 10.08
N LYS A 101 6.91 11.17 10.02
CA LYS A 101 7.73 10.68 11.16
C LYS A 101 7.11 9.46 11.85
N MET A 102 6.46 8.60 11.06
CA MET A 102 5.79 7.42 11.60
C MET A 102 6.87 6.46 12.14
N LYS A 103 6.65 5.93 13.35
CA LYS A 103 7.62 5.05 14.01
C LYS A 103 7.79 3.76 13.19
N GLU A 104 9.04 3.49 12.82
CA GLU A 104 9.73 2.24 12.44
C GLU A 104 8.94 0.99 12.00
N CYS A 105 7.80 0.61 12.60
CA CYS A 105 7.08 -0.63 12.28
C CYS A 105 6.71 -0.78 10.80
N ALA A 106 6.30 0.30 10.11
CA ALA A 106 5.91 0.18 8.70
C ALA A 106 7.10 0.08 7.73
N LEU A 107 8.28 0.61 8.09
CA LEU A 107 9.49 0.53 7.25
C LEU A 107 10.28 -0.75 7.53
N ILE A 108 10.41 -1.15 8.80
CA ILE A 108 11.15 -2.35 9.22
C ILE A 108 10.46 -3.59 8.66
N THR A 109 9.13 -3.73 8.86
CA THR A 109 8.37 -4.83 8.27
C THR A 109 8.39 -4.80 6.73
N PHE A 110 8.55 -3.63 6.10
CA PHE A 110 8.68 -3.56 4.65
C PHE A 110 10.09 -4.02 4.18
N LEU A 111 11.15 -3.50 4.79
CA LEU A 111 12.54 -3.73 4.38
C LEU A 111 13.04 -5.12 4.73
N GLU A 112 12.65 -5.68 5.89
CA GLU A 112 12.98 -7.06 6.28
C GLU A 112 12.47 -8.05 5.21
N ASN A 113 11.28 -7.83 4.67
CA ASN A 113 10.67 -8.69 3.65
C ASN A 113 11.23 -8.48 2.23
N TYR A 114 11.65 -7.26 1.84
CA TYR A 114 12.31 -7.04 0.54
C TYR A 114 13.73 -7.64 0.49
N SER A 115 14.36 -7.83 1.66
CA SER A 115 15.71 -8.41 1.75
C SER A 115 15.71 -9.94 1.57
N GLU A 116 14.67 -10.65 2.02
CA GLU A 116 14.59 -12.11 1.92
C GLU A 116 14.44 -12.61 0.46
N GLU A 117 13.78 -11.85 -0.42
CA GLU A 117 13.59 -12.22 -1.83
C GLU A 117 14.86 -12.11 -2.71
N ASN A 118 15.89 -11.40 -2.26
CA ASN A 118 17.11 -11.17 -3.03
C ASN A 118 18.29 -12.09 -2.66
N TYR A 119 18.09 -13.03 -1.71
CA TYR A 119 19.14 -13.96 -1.28
C TYR A 119 18.96 -15.41 -1.74
N ASP A 120 17.80 -15.78 -2.30
CA ASP A 120 17.52 -17.14 -2.81
C ASP A 120 17.53 -17.23 -4.36
N GLN A 121 18.41 -16.45 -5.03
CA GLN A 121 18.80 -16.65 -6.44
C GLN A 121 20.28 -16.98 -6.60
#